data_AF-A0A9Q6ZG49-F1
#
_entry.id   AF-A0A9Q6ZG49-F1
#
_cell.length_a   1.000
_cell.length_b   1.000
_cell.length_c   1.000
_cell.angle_alpha   90.00
_cell.angle_beta   90.00
_cell.angle_gamma   90.00
#
_symmetry.space_group_name_H-M   'P 1'
#
loop_
_entity.id
_entity.type
_entity.pdbx_description
1 polymer ?
#
loop_
_entity_poly.entity_id
_entity_poly.type
_entity_poly.pdbx_seq_one_letter_code
_entity_poly.pdbx_strand_id
1 'polypeptide(L)'
;MQTIKNNQSLFDITLQAYGNISALFDVALANNISCTDLLPVGTNLELPPSEGTTKSVLDYYRREQIEIATVNGVSRELPLEEFLLKGITPVL
;
A
#
# COMPACT_ATOMS: atom_id res chain seq x y z
N MET A 1 4.28 10.43 11.36
CA MET A 1 3.92 9.01 11.47
C MET A 1 2.52 8.80 10.91
N GLN A 2 2.28 7.69 10.23
CA GLN A 2 0.97 7.31 9.68
C GLN A 2 0.65 5.88 10.08
N THR A 3 -0.53 5.66 10.66
CA THR A 3 -1.01 4.30 10.99
C THR A 3 -1.67 3.67 9.77
N ILE A 4 -1.26 2.44 9.43
CA ILE A 4 -1.82 1.64 8.34
C ILE A 4 -3.26 1.24 8.67
N LYS A 5 -4.15 1.43 7.70
CA LYS A 5 -5.55 0.98 7.74
C LYS A 5 -5.74 -0.24 6.84
N ASN A 6 -6.94 -0.83 6.88
CA ASN A 6 -7.26 -2.01 6.08
C ASN A 6 -6.96 -1.78 4.59
N ASN A 7 -6.35 -2.79 3.96
CA ASN A 7 -6.16 -2.85 2.51
C ASN A 7 -5.30 -1.72 1.92
N GLN A 8 -4.45 -1.07 2.73
CA GLN A 8 -3.51 -0.07 2.22
C GLN A 8 -2.17 -0.70 1.85
N SER A 9 -1.66 -0.34 0.68
CA SER A 9 -0.29 -0.61 0.25
C SER A 9 0.63 0.54 0.65
N LEU A 10 1.95 0.32 0.59
CA LEU A 10 2.90 1.41 0.74
C LEU A 10 2.71 2.50 -0.34
N PHE A 11 2.26 2.11 -1.54
CA PHE A 11 1.92 3.04 -2.61
C PHE A 11 0.74 3.95 -2.22
N ASP A 12 -0.33 3.37 -1.66
CA ASP A 12 -1.51 4.14 -1.21
C ASP A 12 -1.11 5.15 -0.14
N ILE A 13 -0.33 4.71 0.86
CA ILE A 13 0.15 5.57 1.94
C ILE A 13 1.02 6.70 1.42
N THR A 14 1.96 6.40 0.53
CA THR A 14 2.87 7.40 -0.04
C THR A 14 2.09 8.43 -0.84
N LEU A 15 1.15 8.00 -1.69
CA LEU A 15 0.32 8.90 -2.48
C LEU A 15 -0.57 9.77 -1.59
N GLN A 16 -1.15 9.22 -0.53
CA GLN A 16 -2.00 9.95 0.40
C GLN A 16 -1.22 10.94 1.29
N ALA A 17 0.05 10.63 1.60
CA ALA A 17 0.92 11.49 2.41
C ALA A 17 1.56 12.63 1.60
N TYR A 18 2.03 12.36 0.38
CA TYR A 18 2.84 13.30 -0.41
C TYR A 18 2.15 13.82 -1.68
N GLY A 19 1.05 13.20 -2.12
CA GLY A 19 0.35 13.56 -3.36
C GLY A 19 1.06 13.07 -4.63
N ASN A 20 2.14 12.29 -4.47
CA ASN A 20 2.88 11.61 -5.52
C ASN A 20 3.57 10.37 -4.93
N ILE A 21 4.30 9.63 -5.76
CA ILE A 21 5.00 8.38 -5.38
C ILE A 21 6.51 8.56 -5.21
N SER A 22 7.05 9.77 -5.34
CA SER A 22 8.49 10.01 -5.37
C SER A 22 9.20 9.59 -4.08
N ALA A 23 8.51 9.68 -2.93
CA ALA A 23 9.04 9.29 -1.62
C ALA A 23 8.90 7.79 -1.30
N LEU A 24 8.37 6.96 -2.21
CA LEU A 24 8.02 5.57 -1.91
C LEU A 24 9.19 4.76 -1.35
N PHE A 25 10.36 4.88 -1.98
CA PHE A 25 11.55 4.13 -1.57
C PHE A 25 12.17 4.69 -0.29
N ASP A 26 12.09 6.00 -0.06
CA ASP A 26 12.57 6.62 1.18
C ASP A 26 11.71 6.17 2.36
N VAL A 27 10.38 6.09 2.19
CA VAL A 27 9.47 5.54 3.19
C VAL A 27 9.78 4.07 3.45
N ALA A 28 9.98 3.26 2.40
CA ALA A 28 10.33 1.84 2.55
C ALA A 28 11.63 1.66 3.34
N LEU A 29 12.67 2.45 3.00
CA LEU A 29 13.97 2.43 3.65
C LEU A 29 13.89 2.88 5.11
N ALA A 30 13.18 3.97 5.40
CA ALA A 30 12.99 4.49 6.75
C ALA A 30 12.30 3.48 7.69
N ASN A 31 11.47 2.59 7.14
CA ASN A 31 10.74 1.58 7.90
C ASN A 31 11.32 0.17 7.79
N ASN A 32 12.43 -0.01 7.07
CA ASN A 32 13.08 -1.30 6.83
C ASN A 32 12.11 -2.38 6.29
N ILE A 33 11.32 -2.03 5.29
CA ILE A 33 10.35 -2.89 4.61
C ILE A 33 10.54 -2.86 3.10
N SER A 34 10.02 -3.85 2.37
CA SER A 34 9.89 -3.78 0.92
C SER A 34 8.70 -2.90 0.51
N CYS A 35 8.79 -2.25 -0.65
CA CYS A 35 7.67 -1.47 -1.18
C CYS A 35 6.48 -2.31 -1.63
N THR A 36 6.67 -3.63 -1.78
CA THR A 36 5.63 -4.59 -2.17
C THR A 36 5.12 -5.44 -1.01
N ASP A 37 5.60 -5.20 0.22
CA ASP A 37 5.16 -5.98 1.37
C ASP A 37 3.68 -5.76 1.67
N LEU A 38 3.05 -6.83 2.16
CA LEU A 38 1.74 -6.71 2.79
C LEU A 38 1.92 -6.04 4.16
N LEU A 39 1.24 -4.92 4.36
CA LEU A 39 1.38 -4.11 5.57
C LEU A 39 0.31 -4.51 6.60
N PRO A 40 0.69 -4.98 7.80
CA PRO A 40 -0.27 -5.28 8.85
C PRO A 40 -1.01 -4.02 9.30
N VAL A 41 -2.31 -4.16 9.50
CA VAL A 41 -3.19 -3.09 9.97
C VAL A 41 -2.76 -2.64 11.37
N GLY A 42 -2.77 -1.34 11.62
CA GLY A 42 -2.32 -0.76 12.89
C GLY A 42 -0.81 -0.54 12.98
N THR A 43 -0.03 -0.96 11.97
CA THR A 43 1.40 -0.63 11.89
C THR A 43 1.59 0.88 11.77
N ASN A 44 2.52 1.45 12.53
CA ASN A 44 2.90 2.85 12.38
C ASN A 44 4.08 2.97 11.43
N LEU A 45 3.90 3.70 10.34
CA LEU A 45 4.98 4.05 9.42
C LEU A 45 5.58 5.42 9.77
N GLU A 46 6.90 5.47 9.75
CA GLU A 46 7.67 6.70 9.64
C GLU A 46 7.52 7.27 8.23
N LEU A 47 7.21 8.56 8.15
CA LEU A 47 7.08 9.29 6.90
C LEU A 47 8.19 10.34 6.87
N PRO A 48 9.33 10.07 6.21
CA PRO A 48 10.42 11.03 6.14
C PRO A 48 9.98 12.30 5.38
N PRO A 49 10.63 13.44 5.60
CA PRO A 49 10.45 14.61 4.74
C PRO A 49 10.73 14.26 3.28
N SER A 50 9.94 14.79 2.35
CA SER A 50 10.15 14.64 0.91
C SER A 50 10.34 16.00 0.27
N GLU A 51 11.29 16.11 -0.66
CA GLU A 51 11.55 17.35 -1.40
C GLU A 51 10.43 17.73 -2.38
N GLY A 52 9.54 16.78 -2.71
CA GLY A 52 8.46 16.99 -3.66
C GLY A 52 7.11 16.54 -3.11
N THR A 53 6.20 17.49 -2.90
CA THR A 53 4.78 17.18 -2.64
C THR A 53 3.89 17.78 -3.73
N THR A 54 2.85 17.06 -4.11
CA THR A 54 1.86 17.56 -5.08
C THR A 54 0.66 18.10 -4.33
N LYS A 55 0.74 19.38 -3.94
CA LYS A 55 -0.26 20.02 -3.08
C LYS A 55 -1.69 19.91 -3.64
N SER A 56 -1.88 20.07 -4.95
CA SER A 56 -3.21 19.98 -5.58
C SER A 56 -3.88 18.61 -5.39
N VAL A 57 -3.10 17.53 -5.43
CA VAL A 57 -3.59 16.16 -5.20
C VAL A 57 -3.93 15.96 -3.71
N LEU A 58 -3.08 16.43 -2.80
CA LEU A 58 -3.34 16.38 -1.38
C LEU A 58 -4.59 17.17 -0.99
N ASP A 59 -4.74 18.38 -1.52
CA ASP A 59 -5.90 19.24 -1.28
C ASP A 59 -7.19 18.59 -1.81
N TYR A 60 -7.13 17.91 -2.96
CA TYR A 60 -8.24 17.12 -3.48
C TYR A 60 -8.62 15.97 -2.52
N TYR A 61 -7.67 15.13 -2.12
CA TYR A 61 -7.97 14.02 -1.19
C TYR A 61 -8.52 14.50 0.16
N ARG A 62 -8.01 15.62 0.68
CA ARG A 62 -8.50 16.22 1.93
C ARG A 62 -9.92 16.75 1.78
N ARG A 63 -10.20 17.48 0.70
CA ARG A 63 -11.52 18.09 0.45
C ARG A 63 -12.59 17.03 0.23
N GLU A 64 -12.29 16.00 -0.55
CA GLU A 64 -13.22 14.91 -0.85
C GLU A 64 -13.23 13.82 0.23
N GLN A 65 -12.40 13.94 1.28
CA GLN A 65 -12.24 12.95 2.36
C GLN A 65 -11.92 11.54 1.84
N ILE A 66 -11.10 11.45 0.80
CA ILE A 66 -10.72 10.19 0.17
C ILE A 66 -9.65 9.50 0.99
N GLU A 67 -9.88 8.22 1.28
CA GLU A 67 -8.89 7.30 1.82
C GLU A 67 -8.55 6.25 0.76
N ILE A 68 -7.28 6.13 0.43
CA ILE A 68 -6.81 5.25 -0.66
C ILE A 68 -6.48 3.90 -0.06
N ALA A 69 -7.04 2.83 -0.62
CA ALA A 69 -6.77 1.45 -0.24
C ALA A 69 -6.98 0.55 -1.46
N THR A 70 -5.88 0.09 -2.07
CA THR A 70 -5.91 -0.68 -3.32
C THR A 70 -5.40 -2.11 -3.16
N VAL A 71 -4.86 -2.49 -2.00
CA VAL A 71 -4.51 -3.89 -1.72
C VAL A 71 -5.79 -4.69 -1.68
N ASN A 72 -6.00 -5.53 -2.67
CA ASN A 72 -6.98 -6.58 -2.54
C ASN A 72 -6.47 -7.55 -1.48
N GLY A 73 -7.22 -7.73 -0.39
CA GLY A 73 -6.96 -8.73 0.63
C GLY A 73 -7.10 -10.16 0.09
N VAL A 74 -6.31 -10.51 -0.92
CA VAL A 74 -6.23 -11.87 -1.46
C VAL A 74 -5.41 -12.69 -0.46
N SER A 75 -5.97 -12.91 0.71
CA SER A 75 -5.91 -14.20 1.38
C SER A 75 -6.89 -15.16 0.70
N ARG A 76 -6.77 -15.26 -0.63
CA ARG A 76 -7.24 -16.43 -1.36
C ARG A 76 -5.96 -17.13 -1.76
N GLU A 77 -5.41 -17.92 -0.83
CA GLU A 77 -4.98 -19.24 -1.28
C GLU A 77 -6.22 -19.77 -1.99
N LEU A 78 -6.23 -19.74 -3.33
CA LEU A 78 -7.21 -20.55 -4.05
C LEU A 78 -7.00 -21.93 -3.44
N PRO A 79 -8.05 -22.54 -2.82
CA PRO A 79 -7.90 -23.86 -2.26
C PRO A 79 -7.23 -24.73 -3.33
N LEU A 80 -6.29 -25.60 -2.95
CA LEU A 80 -5.66 -26.51 -3.92
C LEU A 80 -6.70 -27.21 -4.80
N GLU A 81 -7.89 -27.45 -4.23
CA GLU A 81 -9.09 -27.93 -4.92
C GLU A 81 -9.49 -27.08 -6.14
N GLU A 82 -9.46 -25.74 -6.07
CA GLU A 82 -9.81 -24.87 -7.19
C GLU A 82 -8.76 -24.91 -8.32
N PHE A 83 -7.47 -25.07 -7.99
CA PHE A 83 -6.41 -25.31 -8.98
C PHE A 83 -6.61 -26.65 -9.70
N LEU A 84 -6.90 -27.70 -8.93
CA LEU A 84 -7.17 -29.04 -9.45
C LEU A 84 -8.43 -29.07 -10.33
N LEU A 85 -9.51 -28.41 -9.91
CA LEU A 85 -10.77 -28.32 -10.66
C LEU A 85 -10.64 -27.52 -11.96
N LYS A 86 -9.70 -26.57 -12.03
CA LYS A 86 -9.43 -25.76 -13.23
C LYS A 86 -8.38 -26.37 -14.15
N GLY A 87 -7.80 -27.52 -13.80
CA GLY A 87 -6.76 -28.17 -14.61
C GLY A 87 -5.45 -27.39 -14.67
N ILE A 88 -5.21 -26.49 -13.71
CA ILE A 88 -4.00 -25.67 -13.64
C ILE A 88 -3.08 -26.33 -12.62
N THR A 89 -1.96 -26.89 -13.07
CA THR A 89 -0.91 -27.37 -12.16
C THR A 89 -0.20 -26.18 -11.51
N PRO A 90 -0.17 -26.07 -10.17
CA PRO A 90 0.61 -25.04 -9.51
C PRO A 90 2.09 -25.26 -9.82
N VAL A 91 2.77 -24.24 -10.35
CA VAL A 91 4.23 -24.27 -10.50
C VAL A 91 4.82 -23.86 -9.17
N LEU A 92 5.55 -24.78 -8.52
CA LEU A 92 6.30 -24.55 -7.29
C LEU A 92 7.50 -23.61 -7.53
#